data_AF-A0ABD6YRP8-F1
#
_entry.id   AF-A0ABD6YRP8-F1
#
_cell.length_a   1.000
_cell.length_b   1.000
_cell.length_c   1.000
_cell.angle_alpha   90.00
_cell.angle_beta   90.00
_cell.angle_gamma   90.00
#
_symmetry.space_group_name_H-M   'P 1'
#
loop_
_entity.id
_entity.type
_entity.pdbx_description
1 polymer ?
#
loop_
_entity_poly.entity_id
_entity_poly.type
_entity_poly.pdbx_seq_one_letter_code
_entity_poly.pdbx_strand_id
1 'polypeptide(L)'
;MKSLFFFLFFPVFFFSQNVNKEKDSIEAVRLKEYLEMQKEFLKDYAKRCREDSIRAVNNSKKQYSYFISRPAPSGPDKVEKKEVGILLEKKGIKWGGTWMGTDLIGYYTDNSCYYLVSSQISENKFGKDFFEEVQYKAAKLFIKNNPDFVFSHTRNKIDFRKKDTSMLLDFNDYDKAHQFIIDEFWRQSPLPNDYIKSKDEDLEMVTYDSILGKYEFKDVPGIDAYFVISKSGAIKNIEFDTIFLNKSNSKYKSYFESSLRKIIKKLKWRANTYKGIPINSSESIYIKLP
;
A
#
# COMPACT_ATOMS: atom_id res chain seq x y z
N MET A 1 37.74 33.27 -64.07
CA MET A 1 38.37 33.93 -62.90
C MET A 1 38.01 33.08 -61.68
N LYS A 2 38.89 32.17 -61.24
CA LYS A 2 39.89 32.36 -60.17
C LYS A 2 39.29 32.93 -58.87
N SER A 3 38.96 32.06 -57.92
CA SER A 3 39.41 32.11 -56.50
C SER A 3 38.71 30.96 -55.75
N LEU A 4 39.42 29.88 -55.40
CA LEU A 4 40.18 29.66 -54.16
C LEU A 4 39.33 29.38 -52.92
N PHE A 5 39.41 28.11 -52.50
CA PHE A 5 39.50 27.65 -51.10
C PHE A 5 39.72 28.73 -50.05
N PHE A 6 39.02 28.65 -48.91
CA PHE A 6 39.69 28.33 -47.64
C PHE A 6 38.69 27.90 -46.56
N PHE A 7 38.91 26.68 -46.06
CA PHE A 7 38.44 26.17 -44.78
C PHE A 7 38.95 27.10 -43.66
N LEU A 8 38.07 27.59 -42.79
CA LEU A 8 38.46 27.95 -41.42
C LEU A 8 37.47 27.29 -40.46
N PHE A 9 37.84 26.07 -40.07
CA PHE A 9 37.56 25.57 -38.73
C PHE A 9 38.14 26.57 -37.72
N PHE A 10 37.31 27.10 -36.82
CA PHE A 10 37.78 27.42 -35.48
C PHE A 10 36.76 26.94 -34.45
N PRO A 11 37.17 26.05 -33.51
CA PRO A 11 36.31 25.52 -32.48
C PRO A 11 36.20 26.55 -31.36
N VAL A 12 34.98 26.97 -31.03
CA VAL A 12 34.72 27.65 -29.75
C VAL A 12 33.82 26.74 -28.90
N PHE A 13 34.32 25.51 -28.67
CA PHE A 13 33.92 24.67 -27.55
C PHE A 13 35.10 24.54 -26.61
N PHE A 14 35.51 25.64 -25.97
CA PHE A 14 36.48 25.59 -24.87
C PHE A 14 36.18 26.61 -23.78
N PHE A 15 34.91 26.75 -23.40
CA PHE A 15 34.56 27.33 -22.10
C PHE A 15 33.31 26.63 -21.54
N SER A 16 33.52 25.45 -20.94
CA SER A 16 32.71 24.91 -19.82
C SER A 16 33.19 23.49 -19.42
N GLN A 17 34.47 23.30 -19.10
CA GLN A 17 34.94 22.06 -18.43
C GLN A 17 35.77 22.35 -17.17
N ASN A 18 35.58 23.51 -16.56
CA ASN A 18 36.02 23.76 -15.19
C ASN A 18 34.84 23.89 -14.22
N VAL A 19 33.72 23.25 -14.56
CA VAL A 19 32.68 22.97 -13.57
C VAL A 19 33.13 21.70 -12.81
N ASN A 20 33.86 21.92 -11.72
CA ASN A 20 33.85 21.11 -10.51
C ASN A 20 34.57 19.72 -10.47
N LYS A 21 35.84 19.64 -10.91
CA LYS A 21 36.70 18.45 -10.70
C LYS A 21 36.79 17.96 -9.24
N GLU A 22 36.60 18.85 -8.28
CA GLU A 22 36.63 18.53 -6.84
C GLU A 22 35.32 17.89 -6.36
N LYS A 23 34.18 18.25 -6.96
CA LYS A 23 32.89 17.58 -6.71
C LYS A 23 32.88 16.17 -7.31
N ASP A 24 33.45 16.01 -8.50
CA ASP A 24 33.62 14.71 -9.17
C ASP A 24 34.56 13.77 -8.38
N SER A 25 35.60 14.31 -7.73
CA SER A 25 36.52 13.50 -6.91
C SER A 25 35.89 13.07 -5.58
N ILE A 26 35.12 13.96 -4.92
CA ILE A 26 34.36 13.63 -3.71
C ILE A 26 33.28 12.58 -4.02
N GLU A 27 32.58 12.71 -5.15
CA GLU A 27 31.56 11.76 -5.57
C GLU A 27 32.16 10.38 -5.91
N ALA A 28 33.32 10.33 -6.57
CA ALA A 28 34.05 9.09 -6.82
C ALA A 28 34.52 8.41 -5.54
N VAL A 29 35.01 9.17 -4.55
CA VAL A 29 35.39 8.65 -3.23
C VAL A 29 34.17 8.09 -2.50
N ARG A 30 33.07 8.85 -2.44
CA ARG A 30 31.81 8.40 -1.82
C ARG A 30 31.25 7.14 -2.48
N LEU A 31 31.30 7.06 -3.81
CA LEU A 31 30.87 5.87 -4.54
C LEU A 31 31.75 4.66 -4.19
N LYS A 32 33.07 4.85 -4.11
CA LYS A 32 34.00 3.79 -3.71
C LYS A 32 33.71 3.30 -2.29
N GLU A 33 33.55 4.22 -1.33
CA GLU A 33 33.19 3.90 0.06
C GLU A 33 31.84 3.16 0.13
N TYR A 34 30.85 3.60 -0.63
CA TYR A 34 29.54 2.95 -0.74
C TYR A 34 29.66 1.52 -1.28
N LEU A 35 30.45 1.30 -2.34
CA LEU A 35 30.68 -0.03 -2.90
C LEU A 35 31.45 -0.94 -1.96
N GLU A 36 32.42 -0.42 -1.20
CA GLU A 36 33.13 -1.16 -0.16
C GLU A 36 32.19 -1.56 0.98
N MET A 37 31.36 -0.62 1.45
CA MET A 37 30.33 -0.87 2.46
C MET A 37 29.33 -1.93 2.00
N GLN A 38 28.86 -1.86 0.75
CA GLN A 38 27.97 -2.89 0.18
C GLN A 38 28.63 -4.27 0.15
N LYS A 39 29.91 -4.35 -0.22
CA LYS A 39 30.64 -5.64 -0.21
C LYS A 39 30.71 -6.24 1.18
N GLU A 40 30.99 -5.42 2.21
CA GLU A 40 31.01 -5.89 3.59
C GLU A 40 29.62 -6.32 4.08
N PHE A 41 28.56 -5.57 3.75
CA PHE A 41 27.19 -6.00 4.04
C PHE A 41 26.83 -7.33 3.39
N LEU A 42 27.19 -7.54 2.12
CA LEU A 42 26.94 -8.81 1.44
C LEU A 42 27.71 -9.98 2.05
N LYS A 43 28.95 -9.76 2.52
CA LYS A 43 29.73 -10.79 3.23
C LYS A 43 29.09 -11.15 4.56
N ASP A 44 28.71 -10.15 5.36
CA ASP A 44 28.03 -10.37 6.64
C ASP A 44 26.69 -11.09 6.45
N TYR A 45 25.88 -10.62 5.50
CA TYR A 45 24.63 -11.26 5.11
C TYR A 45 24.85 -12.74 4.78
N ALA A 46 25.80 -13.05 3.89
CA ALA A 46 26.07 -14.43 3.47
C ALA A 46 26.50 -15.32 4.66
N LYS A 47 27.34 -14.77 5.56
CA LYS A 47 27.79 -15.49 6.76
C LYS A 47 26.63 -15.78 7.71
N ARG A 48 25.88 -14.75 8.14
CA ARG A 48 24.76 -14.90 9.08
C ARG A 48 23.66 -15.78 8.47
N CYS A 49 23.37 -15.61 7.19
CA CYS A 49 22.41 -16.43 6.48
C CYS A 49 22.81 -17.91 6.45
N ARG A 50 24.09 -18.23 6.22
CA ARG A 50 24.60 -19.60 6.23
C ARG A 50 24.45 -20.25 7.60
N GLU A 51 24.85 -19.56 8.66
CA GLU A 51 24.72 -20.04 10.04
C GLU A 51 23.25 -20.33 10.40
N ASP A 52 22.36 -19.41 10.05
CA ASP A 52 20.93 -19.53 10.29
C ASP A 52 20.28 -20.65 9.47
N SER A 53 20.72 -20.84 8.24
CA SER A 53 20.25 -21.93 7.37
C SER A 53 20.65 -23.31 7.94
N ILE A 54 21.90 -23.46 8.39
CA ILE A 54 22.36 -24.69 9.05
C ILE A 54 21.55 -24.96 10.33
N ARG A 55 21.29 -23.92 11.12
CA ARG A 55 20.46 -24.02 12.32
C ARG A 55 19.02 -24.45 11.98
N ALA A 56 18.42 -23.88 10.94
CA ALA A 56 17.08 -24.25 10.48
C ALA A 56 17.01 -25.73 10.05
N VAL A 57 17.99 -26.19 9.27
CA VAL A 57 18.11 -27.60 8.86
C VAL A 57 18.21 -28.51 10.09
N ASN A 58 19.09 -28.20 11.04
CA ASN A 58 19.25 -29.03 12.23
C ASN A 58 18.02 -29.05 13.14
N ASN A 59 17.34 -27.91 13.31
CA ASN A 59 16.11 -27.84 14.10
C ASN A 59 14.95 -28.60 13.43
N SER A 60 14.86 -28.56 12.09
CA SER A 60 13.82 -29.26 11.34
C SER A 60 13.85 -30.80 11.51
N LYS A 61 15.03 -31.37 11.84
CA LYS A 61 15.18 -32.80 12.17
C LYS A 61 14.44 -33.18 13.46
N LYS A 62 14.21 -32.22 14.36
CA LYS A 62 13.47 -32.41 15.61
C LYS A 62 12.00 -32.05 15.45
N GLN A 63 11.72 -30.89 14.84
CA GLN A 63 10.36 -30.40 14.64
C GLN A 63 10.31 -29.41 13.47
N TYR A 64 9.34 -29.62 12.57
CA TYR A 64 9.04 -28.67 11.51
C TYR A 64 8.44 -27.39 12.09
N SER A 65 8.79 -26.25 11.51
CA SER A 65 8.28 -24.94 11.94
C SER A 65 7.91 -24.08 10.75
N TYR A 66 6.90 -23.24 10.92
CA TYR A 66 6.39 -22.38 9.85
C TYR A 66 6.27 -20.94 10.33
N PHE A 67 6.75 -20.02 9.50
CA PHE A 67 6.77 -18.59 9.71
C PHE A 67 6.12 -17.90 8.52
N ILE A 68 5.40 -16.80 8.77
CA ILE A 68 4.80 -15.99 7.71
C ILE A 68 5.46 -14.62 7.65
N SER A 69 5.92 -14.23 6.46
CA SER A 69 6.46 -12.88 6.25
C SER A 69 5.34 -11.83 6.25
N ARG A 70 5.65 -10.66 6.80
CA ARG A 70 4.85 -9.44 6.69
C ARG A 70 5.61 -8.37 5.88
N PRO A 71 4.92 -7.40 5.25
CA PRO A 71 5.58 -6.35 4.48
C PRO A 71 6.56 -5.52 5.35
N ALA A 72 7.73 -5.19 4.80
CA ALA A 72 8.66 -4.24 5.41
C ALA A 72 8.29 -2.79 5.03
N PRO A 73 8.72 -1.77 5.81
CA PRO A 73 9.39 -1.82 7.11
C PRO A 73 8.44 -1.81 8.32
N SER A 74 7.14 -1.61 8.10
CA SER A 74 6.13 -1.50 9.18
C SER A 74 4.79 -2.10 8.76
N GLY A 75 4.82 -3.13 7.91
CA GLY A 75 3.63 -3.76 7.39
C GLY A 75 2.74 -4.34 8.51
N PRO A 76 1.41 -4.26 8.34
CA PRO A 76 0.46 -4.81 9.28
C PRO A 76 0.63 -6.34 9.40
N ASP A 77 0.38 -6.83 10.61
CA ASP A 77 0.40 -8.27 10.88
C ASP A 77 -0.89 -8.95 10.36
N LYS A 78 -0.86 -10.29 10.22
CA LYS A 78 -2.04 -11.06 9.83
C LYS A 78 -3.03 -11.15 10.99
N VAL A 79 -4.30 -10.89 10.69
CA VAL A 79 -5.38 -10.89 11.71
C VAL A 79 -5.62 -12.29 12.26
N GLU A 80 -5.49 -13.32 11.42
CA GLU A 80 -5.73 -14.72 11.73
C GLU A 80 -4.51 -15.48 12.28
N LYS A 81 -3.44 -14.79 12.68
CA LYS A 81 -2.17 -15.41 13.10
C LYS A 81 -2.33 -16.38 14.27
N LYS A 82 -3.28 -16.11 15.19
CA LYS A 82 -3.56 -16.98 16.33
C LYS A 82 -4.18 -18.29 15.86
N GLU A 83 -5.15 -18.21 14.96
CA GLU A 83 -5.83 -19.37 14.37
C GLU A 83 -4.87 -20.21 13.52
N VAL A 84 -3.94 -19.58 12.80
CA VAL A 84 -2.86 -20.29 12.09
C VAL A 84 -2.04 -21.12 13.08
N GLY A 85 -1.61 -20.52 14.19
CA GLY A 85 -0.82 -21.24 15.20
C GLY A 85 -1.54 -22.46 15.76
N ILE A 86 -2.79 -22.29 16.16
CA ILE A 86 -3.64 -23.38 16.68
C ILE A 86 -3.77 -24.52 15.65
N LEU A 87 -3.95 -24.20 14.37
CA LEU A 87 -4.12 -25.21 13.32
C LEU A 87 -2.83 -25.96 13.02
N LEU A 88 -1.68 -25.28 13.03
CA LEU A 88 -0.37 -25.90 12.81
C LEU A 88 0.06 -26.79 13.98
N GLU A 89 -0.14 -26.34 15.21
CA GLU A 89 0.24 -27.09 16.41
C GLU A 89 -0.54 -28.40 16.52
N LYS A 90 -1.83 -28.40 16.14
CA LYS A 90 -2.65 -29.63 16.02
C LYS A 90 -2.10 -30.63 15.00
N LYS A 91 -1.24 -30.20 14.09
CA LYS A 91 -0.56 -31.03 13.08
C LYS A 91 0.89 -31.34 13.47
N GLY A 92 1.30 -30.98 14.70
CA GLY A 92 2.68 -31.18 15.18
C GLY A 92 3.70 -30.21 14.59
N ILE A 93 3.26 -29.18 13.85
CA ILE A 93 4.12 -28.16 13.25
C ILE A 93 4.19 -26.98 14.21
N LYS A 94 5.41 -26.57 14.58
CA LYS A 94 5.62 -25.43 15.46
C LYS A 94 5.23 -24.14 14.74
N TRP A 95 4.37 -23.35 15.36
CA TRP A 95 4.11 -21.99 14.90
C TRP A 95 5.28 -21.08 15.26
N GLY A 96 5.93 -20.53 14.24
CA GLY A 96 7.09 -19.65 14.39
C GLY A 96 6.73 -18.18 14.56
N GLY A 97 5.49 -17.80 14.27
CA GLY A 97 5.05 -16.41 14.28
C GLY A 97 5.19 -15.72 12.94
N THR A 98 5.00 -14.40 12.95
CA THR A 98 5.23 -13.55 11.78
C THR A 98 6.57 -12.85 11.90
N TRP A 99 7.22 -12.62 10.76
CA TRP A 99 8.53 -11.98 10.70
C TRP A 99 8.56 -10.97 9.56
N MET A 100 9.53 -10.06 9.61
CA MET A 100 9.67 -8.97 8.65
C MET A 100 11.10 -9.00 8.13
N GLY A 101 11.25 -8.92 6.81
CA GLY A 101 12.55 -8.74 6.19
C GLY A 101 12.95 -7.26 6.14
N THR A 102 13.92 -6.97 5.27
CA THR A 102 14.38 -5.62 4.94
C THR A 102 14.33 -5.41 3.44
N ASP A 103 14.05 -4.20 3.03
CA ASP A 103 14.15 -3.70 1.66
C ASP A 103 15.54 -3.12 1.34
N LEU A 104 16.43 -3.04 2.34
CA LEU A 104 17.81 -2.60 2.15
C LEU A 104 18.67 -3.74 1.61
N ILE A 105 19.21 -3.53 0.40
CA ILE A 105 20.08 -4.51 -0.27
C ILE A 105 21.29 -4.83 0.61
N GLY A 106 21.51 -6.12 0.87
CA GLY A 106 22.65 -6.62 1.66
C GLY A 106 22.50 -6.49 3.18
N TYR A 107 21.46 -5.83 3.69
CA TYR A 107 21.21 -5.76 5.12
C TYR A 107 20.61 -7.08 5.63
N TYR A 108 21.12 -7.60 6.75
CA TYR A 108 20.59 -8.81 7.37
C TYR A 108 19.67 -8.48 8.54
N THR A 109 18.38 -8.76 8.40
CA THR A 109 17.47 -8.77 9.56
C THR A 109 17.71 -10.04 10.36
N ASP A 110 17.85 -9.90 11.68
CA ASP A 110 18.11 -11.03 12.58
C ASP A 110 17.16 -12.21 12.32
N ASN A 111 17.75 -13.39 12.18
CA ASN A 111 17.05 -14.66 11.92
C ASN A 111 16.28 -14.76 10.58
N SER A 112 16.43 -13.80 9.66
CA SER A 112 15.68 -13.80 8.39
C SER A 112 15.86 -15.08 7.58
N CYS A 113 17.09 -15.55 7.37
CA CYS A 113 17.32 -16.82 6.68
C CYS A 113 16.85 -18.03 7.49
N TYR A 114 16.89 -17.97 8.82
CA TYR A 114 16.35 -19.04 9.65
C TYR A 114 14.85 -19.22 9.40
N TYR A 115 14.09 -18.12 9.35
CA TYR A 115 12.65 -18.14 9.08
C TYR A 115 12.34 -18.64 7.68
N LEU A 116 13.06 -18.12 6.66
CA LEU A 116 12.89 -18.53 5.27
C LEU A 116 13.16 -20.02 5.07
N VAL A 117 14.32 -20.49 5.52
CA VAL A 117 14.73 -21.89 5.34
C VAL A 117 13.86 -22.83 6.16
N SER A 118 13.47 -22.46 7.39
CA SER A 118 12.55 -23.28 8.20
C SER A 118 11.19 -23.44 7.53
N SER A 119 10.60 -22.35 7.03
CA SER A 119 9.34 -22.41 6.28
C SER A 119 9.49 -23.21 5.00
N GLN A 120 10.57 -23.04 4.24
CA GLN A 120 10.81 -23.78 2.99
C GLN A 120 10.96 -25.29 3.23
N ILE A 121 11.68 -25.70 4.28
CA ILE A 121 11.79 -27.12 4.64
C ILE A 121 10.42 -27.71 4.97
N SER A 122 9.60 -26.97 5.72
CA SER A 122 8.23 -27.39 6.04
C SER A 122 7.35 -27.45 4.79
N GLU A 123 7.39 -26.45 3.91
CA GLU A 123 6.67 -26.45 2.62
C GLU A 123 7.09 -27.61 1.72
N ASN A 124 8.38 -27.95 1.67
CA ASN A 124 8.87 -29.09 0.91
C ASN A 124 8.37 -30.44 1.48
N LYS A 125 8.14 -30.51 2.80
CA LYS A 125 7.66 -31.73 3.46
C LYS A 125 6.15 -31.92 3.32
N PHE A 126 5.37 -30.85 3.50
CA PHE A 126 3.90 -30.92 3.59
C PHE A 126 3.18 -30.42 2.33
N GLY A 127 3.90 -29.73 1.43
CA GLY A 127 3.33 -29.03 0.28
C GLY A 127 2.96 -27.58 0.62
N LYS A 128 3.09 -26.67 -0.36
CA LYS A 128 2.66 -25.27 -0.21
C LYS A 128 1.14 -25.16 -0.01
N ASP A 129 0.38 -25.93 -0.78
CA ASP A 129 -1.09 -25.98 -0.73
C ASP A 129 -1.60 -26.32 0.68
N PHE A 130 -0.87 -27.15 1.44
CA PHE A 130 -1.20 -27.45 2.83
C PHE A 130 -1.18 -26.17 3.69
N PHE A 131 -0.15 -25.33 3.57
CA PHE A 131 -0.05 -24.09 4.33
C PHE A 131 -1.03 -23.03 3.86
N GLU A 132 -1.36 -22.99 2.55
CA GLU A 132 -2.41 -22.15 2.02
C GLU A 132 -3.78 -22.56 2.57
N GLU A 133 -4.07 -23.86 2.62
CA GLU A 133 -5.31 -24.40 3.20
C GLU A 133 -5.40 -24.09 4.70
N VAL A 134 -4.31 -24.25 5.46
CA VAL A 134 -4.24 -23.85 6.88
C VAL A 134 -4.57 -22.37 7.05
N GLN A 135 -3.96 -21.51 6.24
CA GLN A 135 -4.19 -20.07 6.28
C GLN A 135 -5.61 -19.67 5.86
N TYR A 136 -6.24 -20.43 4.95
CA TYR A 136 -7.63 -20.24 4.57
C TYR A 136 -8.59 -20.67 5.69
N LYS A 137 -8.35 -21.83 6.31
CA LYS A 137 -9.11 -22.31 7.48
C LYS A 137 -8.97 -21.36 8.67
N ALA A 138 -7.77 -20.82 8.89
CA ALA A 138 -7.51 -19.83 9.92
C ALA A 138 -8.34 -18.56 9.67
N ALA A 139 -8.35 -18.04 8.44
CA ALA A 139 -9.15 -16.87 8.08
C ALA A 139 -10.65 -17.12 8.30
N LYS A 140 -11.18 -18.28 7.89
CA LYS A 140 -12.58 -18.66 8.18
C LYS A 140 -12.88 -18.68 9.67
N LEU A 141 -11.99 -19.27 10.47
CA LEU A 141 -12.16 -19.37 11.91
C LEU A 141 -12.13 -17.99 12.58
N PHE A 142 -11.18 -17.14 12.18
CA PHE A 142 -11.08 -15.76 12.65
C PHE A 142 -12.35 -14.97 12.34
N ILE A 143 -12.82 -14.98 11.10
CA ILE A 143 -14.04 -14.26 10.68
C ILE A 143 -15.26 -14.77 11.44
N LYS A 144 -15.37 -16.08 11.65
CA LYS A 144 -16.47 -16.68 12.42
C LYS A 144 -16.46 -16.23 13.88
N ASN A 145 -15.28 -16.18 14.49
CA ASN A 145 -15.12 -15.85 15.92
C ASN A 145 -15.13 -14.34 16.19
N ASN A 146 -14.95 -13.51 15.16
CA ASN A 146 -14.92 -12.06 15.26
C ASN A 146 -15.94 -11.44 14.27
N PRO A 147 -17.25 -11.67 14.46
CA PRO A 147 -18.28 -11.29 13.48
C PRO A 147 -18.40 -9.79 13.24
N ASP A 148 -17.95 -8.97 14.18
CA ASP A 148 -18.00 -7.50 14.13
C ASP A 148 -16.67 -6.87 13.71
N PHE A 149 -15.62 -7.67 13.46
CA PHE A 149 -14.35 -7.14 13.00
C PHE A 149 -14.51 -6.49 11.61
N VAL A 150 -13.99 -5.26 11.48
CA VAL A 150 -14.03 -4.49 10.23
C VAL A 150 -12.63 -4.49 9.63
N PHE A 151 -12.52 -5.08 8.44
CA PHE A 151 -11.28 -5.11 7.68
C PHE A 151 -11.01 -3.77 7.00
N SER A 152 -9.75 -3.37 6.98
CA SER A 152 -9.26 -2.19 6.27
C SER A 152 -8.49 -2.62 5.02
N HIS A 153 -8.72 -1.92 3.90
CA HIS A 153 -8.01 -2.19 2.66
C HIS A 153 -6.50 -1.91 2.78
N THR A 154 -6.11 -0.87 3.52
CA THR A 154 -4.68 -0.53 3.74
C THR A 154 -3.99 -1.52 4.67
N ARG A 155 -4.72 -2.08 5.64
CA ARG A 155 -4.11 -2.91 6.69
C ARG A 155 -4.23 -4.41 6.47
N ASN A 156 -5.27 -4.89 5.78
CA ASN A 156 -5.59 -6.31 5.80
C ASN A 156 -5.41 -7.02 4.46
N LYS A 157 -4.92 -6.35 3.41
CA LYS A 157 -4.79 -6.91 2.06
C LYS A 157 -6.06 -7.68 1.66
N ILE A 158 -7.21 -7.01 1.83
CA ILE A 158 -8.49 -7.55 1.33
C ILE A 158 -8.37 -7.77 -0.18
N ASP A 159 -9.23 -8.59 -0.77
CA ASP A 159 -9.26 -8.88 -2.21
C ASP A 159 -9.83 -7.67 -2.97
N PHE A 160 -9.25 -6.50 -2.74
CA PHE A 160 -9.68 -5.21 -3.26
C PHE A 160 -9.42 -5.17 -4.76
N ARG A 161 -10.40 -4.68 -5.54
CA ARG A 161 -10.28 -4.50 -6.99
C ARG A 161 -9.84 -5.79 -7.71
N LYS A 162 -10.48 -6.92 -7.39
CA LYS A 162 -10.34 -8.12 -8.22
C LYS A 162 -10.71 -7.75 -9.66
N LYS A 163 -9.94 -8.23 -10.64
CA LYS A 163 -10.19 -7.99 -12.06
C LYS A 163 -11.67 -8.25 -12.39
N ASP A 164 -12.28 -7.34 -13.16
CA ASP A 164 -13.68 -7.37 -13.58
C ASP A 164 -14.71 -7.30 -12.43
N THR A 165 -14.32 -6.69 -11.30
CA THR A 165 -15.22 -6.42 -10.16
C THR A 165 -15.11 -4.98 -9.66
N SER A 166 -16.18 -4.47 -9.06
CA SER A 166 -16.21 -3.15 -8.42
C SER A 166 -16.85 -3.20 -7.03
N MET A 167 -16.84 -2.06 -6.32
CA MET A 167 -17.53 -1.88 -5.03
C MET A 167 -19.07 -1.91 -5.15
N LEU A 168 -19.62 -1.72 -6.36
CA LEU A 168 -21.05 -1.75 -6.62
C LEU A 168 -21.43 -3.03 -7.37
N LEU A 169 -22.62 -3.59 -7.09
CA LEU A 169 -23.09 -4.80 -7.76
C LEU A 169 -23.33 -4.59 -9.26
N ASP A 170 -23.79 -3.41 -9.64
CA ASP A 170 -24.20 -3.07 -11.01
C ASP A 170 -23.00 -2.72 -11.93
N PHE A 171 -21.77 -2.74 -11.40
CA PHE A 171 -20.57 -2.34 -12.11
C PHE A 171 -19.47 -3.41 -12.01
N ASN A 172 -18.74 -3.60 -13.10
CA ASN A 172 -17.57 -4.50 -13.17
C ASN A 172 -16.23 -3.74 -13.22
N ASP A 173 -16.29 -2.41 -13.13
CA ASP A 173 -15.14 -1.51 -13.21
C ASP A 173 -15.22 -0.54 -12.03
N TYR A 174 -14.14 -0.49 -11.24
CA TYR A 174 -14.07 0.31 -10.03
C TYR A 174 -14.12 1.81 -10.33
N ASP A 175 -13.38 2.27 -11.34
CA ASP A 175 -13.24 3.69 -11.66
C ASP A 175 -14.56 4.21 -12.24
N LYS A 176 -15.25 3.41 -13.06
CA LYS A 176 -16.60 3.75 -13.54
C LYS A 176 -17.63 3.81 -12.42
N ALA A 177 -17.56 2.87 -11.46
CA ALA A 177 -18.46 2.89 -10.30
C ALA A 177 -18.21 4.13 -9.43
N HIS A 178 -16.95 4.51 -9.24
CA HIS A 178 -16.59 5.70 -8.48
C HIS A 178 -17.03 6.98 -9.20
N GLN A 179 -16.76 7.09 -10.51
CA GLN A 179 -17.20 8.22 -11.31
C GLN A 179 -18.73 8.36 -11.32
N PHE A 180 -19.46 7.26 -11.42
CA PHE A 180 -20.92 7.28 -11.35
C PHE A 180 -21.45 7.88 -10.03
N ILE A 181 -20.80 7.59 -8.90
CA ILE A 181 -21.17 8.18 -7.59
C ILE A 181 -20.94 9.69 -7.62
N ILE A 182 -19.82 10.15 -8.18
CA ILE A 182 -19.50 11.58 -8.31
C ILE A 182 -20.51 12.29 -9.21
N ASP A 183 -20.83 11.70 -10.37
CA ASP A 183 -21.78 12.26 -11.33
C ASP A 183 -23.19 12.36 -10.72
N GLU A 184 -23.63 11.29 -10.04
CA GLU A 184 -24.93 11.26 -9.37
C GLU A 184 -25.01 12.26 -8.21
N PHE A 185 -23.89 12.49 -7.50
CA PHE A 185 -23.80 13.52 -6.47
C PHE A 185 -24.05 14.92 -7.04
N TRP A 186 -23.30 15.30 -8.08
CA TRP A 186 -23.44 16.63 -8.67
C TRP A 186 -24.77 16.82 -9.40
N ARG A 187 -25.34 15.74 -9.97
CA ARG A 187 -26.67 15.77 -10.58
C ARG A 187 -27.77 16.04 -9.54
N GLN A 188 -27.66 15.49 -8.34
CA GLN A 188 -28.66 15.68 -7.28
C GLN A 188 -28.39 16.90 -6.38
N SER A 189 -27.15 17.39 -6.37
CA SER A 189 -26.68 18.42 -5.45
C SER A 189 -25.96 19.53 -6.21
N PRO A 190 -26.69 20.31 -7.03
CA PRO A 190 -26.10 21.44 -7.72
C PRO A 190 -25.49 22.43 -6.71
N LEU A 191 -24.43 23.10 -7.15
CA LEU A 191 -23.74 24.06 -6.30
C LEU A 191 -24.69 25.20 -5.89
N PRO A 192 -24.79 25.56 -4.60
CA PRO A 192 -25.58 26.72 -4.18
C PRO A 192 -25.11 28.01 -4.86
N ASN A 193 -26.05 28.89 -5.21
CA ASN A 193 -25.76 30.08 -6.04
C ASN A 193 -24.72 31.04 -5.44
N ASP A 194 -24.65 31.11 -4.11
CA ASP A 194 -23.73 31.95 -3.35
C ASP A 194 -22.56 31.14 -2.73
N TYR A 195 -22.35 29.91 -3.18
CA TYR A 195 -21.16 29.15 -2.81
C TYR A 195 -19.92 29.82 -3.42
N ILE A 196 -18.92 30.06 -2.58
CA ILE A 196 -17.67 30.70 -2.99
C ILE A 196 -16.68 29.63 -3.44
N LYS A 197 -16.41 29.56 -4.74
CA LYS A 197 -15.43 28.62 -5.32
C LYS A 197 -14.01 28.96 -4.92
N SER A 198 -13.20 27.92 -4.76
CA SER A 198 -11.77 27.99 -4.54
C SER A 198 -11.05 28.28 -5.87
N LYS A 199 -9.81 28.75 -5.82
CA LYS A 199 -9.00 28.88 -7.03
C LYS A 199 -8.48 27.51 -7.45
N ASP A 200 -8.18 27.33 -8.73
CA ASP A 200 -7.69 26.04 -9.24
C ASP A 200 -6.41 25.56 -8.52
N GLU A 201 -5.51 26.49 -8.17
CA GLU A 201 -4.28 26.20 -7.39
C GLU A 201 -4.57 25.66 -5.98
N ASP A 202 -5.68 26.08 -5.37
CA ASP A 202 -6.10 25.64 -4.03
C ASP A 202 -6.74 24.24 -4.06
N LEU A 203 -6.97 23.71 -5.26
CA LEU A 203 -7.59 22.41 -5.49
C LEU A 203 -6.55 21.29 -5.75
N GLU A 204 -5.26 21.63 -5.72
CA GLU A 204 -4.14 20.69 -5.85
C GLU A 204 -3.72 20.15 -4.47
N MET A 205 -3.93 18.85 -4.26
CA MET A 205 -3.60 18.17 -3.00
C MET A 205 -2.09 18.05 -2.77
N VAL A 206 -1.29 18.10 -3.83
CA VAL A 206 0.17 17.90 -3.77
C VAL A 206 0.86 19.00 -4.55
N THR A 207 1.74 19.73 -3.88
CA THR A 207 2.64 20.70 -4.52
C THR A 207 4.09 20.25 -4.33
N TYR A 208 4.92 20.44 -5.36
CA TYR A 208 6.36 20.15 -5.26
C TYR A 208 7.13 21.44 -4.99
N ASP A 209 7.81 21.50 -3.84
CA ASP A 209 8.75 22.56 -3.54
C ASP A 209 10.10 22.22 -4.19
N SER A 210 10.40 22.89 -5.30
CA SER A 210 11.64 22.68 -6.06
C SER A 210 12.89 23.19 -5.33
N ILE A 211 12.74 24.09 -4.36
CA ILE A 211 13.85 24.62 -3.55
C ILE A 211 14.20 23.63 -2.45
N LEU A 212 13.18 23.04 -1.80
CA LEU A 212 13.36 22.07 -0.73
C LEU A 212 13.42 20.60 -1.21
N GLY A 213 13.17 20.35 -2.50
CA GLY A 213 13.19 19.01 -3.08
C GLY A 213 12.16 18.06 -2.47
N LYS A 214 11.02 18.59 -2.01
CA LYS A 214 10.02 17.85 -1.23
C LYS A 214 8.60 18.06 -1.77
N TYR A 215 7.76 17.06 -1.56
CA TYR A 215 6.32 17.18 -1.78
C TYR A 215 5.64 17.72 -0.51
N GLU A 216 4.72 18.66 -0.69
CA GLU A 216 3.85 19.16 0.36
C GLU A 216 2.41 18.74 0.06
N PHE A 217 1.75 18.17 1.06
CA PHE A 217 0.34 17.80 0.99
C PHE A 217 -0.49 18.91 1.61
N LYS A 218 -1.56 19.31 0.91
CA LYS A 218 -2.49 20.34 1.35
C LYS A 218 -3.89 19.77 1.44
N ASP A 219 -4.63 20.26 2.43
CA ASP A 219 -6.06 19.99 2.53
C ASP A 219 -6.76 20.64 1.34
N VAL A 220 -7.55 19.85 0.63
CA VAL A 220 -8.38 20.30 -0.48
C VAL A 220 -9.85 20.30 -0.06
N PRO A 221 -10.67 21.24 -0.54
CA PRO A 221 -12.06 21.29 -0.19
C PRO A 221 -12.79 20.06 -0.74
N GLY A 222 -13.55 19.41 0.13
CA GLY A 222 -14.12 18.12 -0.20
C GLY A 222 -14.95 17.53 0.93
N ILE A 223 -15.64 16.45 0.60
CA ILE A 223 -16.41 15.65 1.55
C ILE A 223 -15.92 14.22 1.44
N ASP A 224 -15.40 13.70 2.54
CA ASP A 224 -15.09 12.30 2.71
C ASP A 224 -16.23 11.62 3.46
N ALA A 225 -16.82 10.59 2.85
CA ALA A 225 -17.76 9.70 3.51
C ALA A 225 -17.05 8.42 3.89
N TYR A 226 -17.06 8.07 5.18
CA TYR A 226 -16.52 6.81 5.70
C TYR A 226 -17.68 5.93 6.14
N PHE A 227 -17.65 4.65 5.77
CA PHE A 227 -18.71 3.72 6.17
C PHE A 227 -18.23 2.26 6.15
N VAL A 228 -19.06 1.37 6.68
CA VAL A 228 -18.80 -0.07 6.67
C VAL A 228 -19.71 -0.75 5.66
N ILE A 229 -19.13 -1.47 4.71
CA ILE A 229 -19.83 -2.47 3.91
C ILE A 229 -19.79 -3.78 4.71
N SER A 230 -20.95 -4.27 5.13
CA SER A 230 -21.03 -5.55 5.83
C SER A 230 -20.81 -6.74 4.89
N LYS A 231 -20.58 -7.93 5.47
CA LYS A 231 -20.46 -9.19 4.72
C LYS A 231 -21.68 -9.57 3.87
N SER A 232 -22.84 -8.92 4.07
CA SER A 232 -24.04 -9.08 3.24
C SER A 232 -24.21 -7.98 2.18
N GLY A 233 -23.28 -7.03 2.09
CA GLY A 233 -23.40 -5.84 1.22
C GLY A 233 -24.24 -4.70 1.81
N ALA A 234 -24.76 -4.83 3.04
CA ALA A 234 -25.48 -3.72 3.68
C ALA A 234 -24.52 -2.67 4.25
N ILE A 235 -24.89 -1.40 4.17
CA ILE A 235 -24.10 -0.27 4.68
C ILE A 235 -24.43 0.05 6.14
N LYS A 236 -23.41 0.34 6.95
CA LYS A 236 -23.52 0.80 8.35
C LYS A 236 -22.57 1.97 8.61
N ASN A 237 -22.88 2.73 9.67
CA ASN A 237 -22.00 3.74 10.26
C ASN A 237 -21.45 4.76 9.24
N ILE A 238 -22.34 5.40 8.47
CA ILE A 238 -21.93 6.45 7.53
C ILE A 238 -21.59 7.72 8.31
N GLU A 239 -20.32 8.05 8.35
CA GLU A 239 -19.70 9.23 8.94
C GLU A 239 -19.14 10.13 7.83
N PHE A 240 -18.97 11.41 8.13
CA PHE A 240 -18.48 12.39 7.18
C PHE A 240 -17.37 13.24 7.79
N ASP A 241 -16.34 13.50 7.00
CA ASP A 241 -15.47 14.65 7.18
C ASP A 241 -15.70 15.61 6.01
N THR A 242 -15.69 16.91 6.28
CA THR A 242 -15.94 17.92 5.26
C THR A 242 -15.07 19.13 5.51
N ILE A 243 -14.28 19.45 4.50
CA ILE A 243 -13.33 20.55 4.51
C ILE A 243 -13.83 21.61 3.53
N PHE A 244 -13.92 22.84 4.01
CA PHE A 244 -14.11 24.03 3.18
C PHE A 244 -12.93 24.97 3.41
N LEU A 245 -12.33 25.48 2.33
CA LEU A 245 -11.32 26.53 2.44
C LEU A 245 -11.94 27.86 2.85
N ASN A 246 -13.10 28.19 2.27
CA ASN A 246 -13.87 29.37 2.65
C ASN A 246 -14.86 29.05 3.79
N LYS A 247 -14.64 29.63 4.97
CA LYS A 247 -15.49 29.42 6.15
C LYS A 247 -16.96 29.77 5.93
N SER A 248 -17.28 30.67 5.01
CA SER A 248 -18.67 31.02 4.65
C SER A 248 -19.44 29.85 4.03
N ASN A 249 -18.73 28.89 3.42
CA ASN A 249 -19.35 27.71 2.82
C ASN A 249 -19.74 26.64 3.86
N SER A 250 -19.26 26.75 5.11
CA SER A 250 -19.57 25.78 6.18
C SER A 250 -21.07 25.60 6.44
N LYS A 251 -21.90 26.61 6.12
CA LYS A 251 -23.37 26.52 6.16
C LYS A 251 -23.95 25.44 5.24
N TYR A 252 -23.19 25.01 4.23
CA TYR A 252 -23.56 23.96 3.27
C TYR A 252 -23.12 22.55 3.69
N LYS A 253 -22.42 22.38 4.82
CA LYS A 253 -21.97 21.07 5.30
C LYS A 253 -23.09 20.03 5.31
N SER A 254 -24.17 20.32 6.04
CA SER A 254 -25.30 19.39 6.17
C SER A 254 -26.03 19.15 4.85
N TYR A 255 -26.04 20.12 3.92
CA TYR A 255 -26.64 19.96 2.60
C TYR A 255 -25.90 18.87 1.81
N PHE A 256 -24.59 19.02 1.66
CA PHE A 256 -23.81 18.07 0.87
C PHE A 256 -23.69 16.69 1.53
N GLU A 257 -23.45 16.63 2.86
CA GLU A 257 -23.39 15.36 3.60
C GLU A 257 -24.71 14.59 3.48
N SER A 258 -25.86 15.27 3.60
CA SER A 258 -27.17 14.63 3.46
C SER A 258 -27.40 14.07 2.06
N SER A 259 -26.94 14.78 1.03
CA SER A 259 -27.02 14.31 -0.34
C SER A 259 -26.15 13.08 -0.61
N LEU A 260 -24.87 13.12 -0.22
CA LEU A 260 -23.98 11.97 -0.37
C LEU A 260 -24.49 10.76 0.43
N ARG A 261 -25.04 10.99 1.64
CA ARG A 261 -25.68 9.95 2.45
C ARG A 261 -26.85 9.28 1.71
N LYS A 262 -27.70 10.04 1.01
CA LYS A 262 -28.83 9.50 0.24
C LYS A 262 -28.33 8.61 -0.91
N ILE A 263 -27.29 9.03 -1.60
CA ILE A 263 -26.69 8.27 -2.70
C ILE A 263 -26.10 6.96 -2.16
N ILE A 264 -25.24 7.02 -1.15
CA ILE A 264 -24.62 5.82 -0.55
C ILE A 264 -25.69 4.81 -0.11
N LYS A 265 -26.78 5.26 0.52
CA LYS A 265 -27.87 4.38 0.97
C LYS A 265 -28.70 3.76 -0.17
N LYS A 266 -28.78 4.41 -1.33
CA LYS A 266 -29.57 3.95 -2.48
C LYS A 266 -28.82 2.88 -3.30
N LEU A 267 -27.49 2.90 -3.28
CA LEU A 267 -26.66 2.02 -4.08
C LEU A 267 -26.60 0.59 -3.53
N LYS A 268 -26.39 -0.36 -4.44
CA LYS A 268 -26.23 -1.77 -4.12
C LYS A 268 -24.75 -2.12 -4.00
N TRP A 269 -24.27 -2.25 -2.78
CA TRP A 269 -22.86 -2.49 -2.50
C TRP A 269 -22.51 -3.98 -2.54
N ARG A 270 -21.33 -4.28 -3.09
CA ARG A 270 -20.76 -5.63 -3.09
C ARG A 270 -19.95 -5.81 -1.81
N ALA A 271 -20.19 -6.90 -1.08
CA ALA A 271 -19.33 -7.25 0.04
C ALA A 271 -17.91 -7.52 -0.45
N ASN A 272 -16.93 -6.88 0.19
CA ASN A 272 -15.54 -7.21 -0.05
C ASN A 272 -15.23 -8.61 0.49
N THR A 273 -14.18 -9.22 -0.06
CA THR A 273 -13.73 -10.54 0.37
C THR A 273 -12.32 -10.49 0.93
N TYR A 274 -12.04 -11.42 1.84
CA TYR A 274 -10.70 -11.73 2.30
C TYR A 274 -10.43 -13.21 2.03
N LYS A 275 -9.52 -13.52 1.11
CA LYS A 275 -9.30 -14.89 0.61
C LYS A 275 -10.60 -15.53 0.09
N GLY A 276 -11.42 -14.75 -0.61
CA GLY A 276 -12.72 -15.15 -1.15
C GLY A 276 -13.85 -15.31 -0.13
N ILE A 277 -13.62 -14.97 1.15
CA ILE A 277 -14.65 -15.03 2.21
C ILE A 277 -15.27 -13.64 2.38
N PRO A 278 -16.60 -13.48 2.30
CA PRO A 278 -17.26 -12.20 2.55
C PRO A 278 -17.00 -11.67 3.97
N ILE A 279 -16.67 -10.39 4.09
CA ILE A 279 -16.25 -9.74 5.33
C ILE A 279 -16.94 -8.38 5.51
N ASN A 280 -16.92 -7.85 6.74
CA ASN A 280 -17.20 -6.43 6.94
C ASN A 280 -15.92 -5.65 6.61
N SER A 281 -16.04 -4.54 5.88
CA SER A 281 -14.89 -3.72 5.47
C SER A 281 -15.20 -2.23 5.53
N SER A 282 -14.20 -1.43 5.92
CA SER A 282 -14.26 0.03 5.79
C SER A 282 -14.15 0.44 4.32
N GLU A 283 -14.99 1.37 3.89
CA GLU A 283 -14.98 2.00 2.57
C GLU A 283 -15.03 3.52 2.70
N SER A 284 -14.48 4.23 1.72
CA SER A 284 -14.52 5.69 1.66
C SER A 284 -14.86 6.22 0.27
N ILE A 285 -15.68 7.27 0.21
CA ILE A 285 -15.94 8.04 -1.00
C ILE A 285 -15.54 9.50 -0.76
N TYR A 286 -14.66 10.01 -1.60
CA TYR A 286 -14.27 11.41 -1.61
C TYR A 286 -14.98 12.15 -2.74
N ILE A 287 -15.64 13.26 -2.42
CA ILE A 287 -16.16 14.21 -3.41
C ILE A 287 -15.36 15.51 -3.27
N LYS A 288 -14.61 15.85 -4.31
CA LYS A 288 -13.94 17.16 -4.41
C LYS A 288 -14.97 18.26 -4.57
N LEU A 289 -14.91 19.27 -3.69
CA LEU A 289 -15.71 20.48 -3.80
C LEU A 289 -14.94 21.54 -4.60
N PRO A 290 -15.64 22.37 -5.40
CA PRO A 290 -15.02 23.45 -6.15
C PRO A 290 -14.66 24.65 -5.28
#